data_AF-A0A1M4VRN1-F1
#
_entry.id   AF-A0A1M4VRN1-F1
#
_cell.length_a   1.000
_cell.length_b   1.000
_cell.length_c   1.000
_cell.angle_alpha   90.00
_cell.angle_beta   90.00
_cell.angle_gamma   90.00
#
_symmetry.space_group_name_H-M   'P 1'
#
loop_
_entity.id
_entity.type
_entity.pdbx_description
1 polymer ?
#
loop_
_entity_poly.entity_id
_entity_poly.type
_entity_poly.pdbx_seq_one_letter_code
_entity_poly.pdbx_strand_id
1 'polypeptide(L)'
;MDNMPENLKAIMKLKSKFEKDLRRKGINIESKKQKTVERANIEIKYISVPIDDVQTIVDLNYYDFKNNNLELARHIEKLLANKPKNSYINQLAVVHLLREEYEEVKELLDNPSFPEDYFNLGMAKMMLHEKDAYEFAEDAVKRFPNNKYTNLLLAMNAVYNGDYFKAYKAVEEAARGSNDPLLHFILSLYDKDYIKAKEYLSKVFLQGKVKYVASIYQGYLHFLSQEGDKLYQMRKNFENDIPCSNCLLRYSKLKSNVPPDYCKFWKVLESFEYETAGRFETEMKLPEQSIISFLGFYNYNNEEKANKSFEEISDMFGEVRVVFFPNDSHVKGLKTFTMEPIKNGKIAKLFGPGVYQKIKNVIQRLESKEGVRYDFALDLPFYEGIRMLFGWRTCQLYFTGEDSNE
;
A
#
# COMPACT_ATOMS: atom_id res chain seq x y z
N MET A 1 15.15 -8.96 -55.47
CA MET A 1 16.21 -8.58 -54.50
C MET A 1 16.71 -7.18 -54.88
N ASP A 2 15.79 -6.23 -55.06
CA ASP A 2 16.10 -4.96 -55.74
C ASP A 2 15.57 -3.77 -54.95
N ASN A 3 16.38 -3.36 -53.97
CA ASN A 3 16.64 -1.97 -53.58
C ASN A 3 17.58 -1.97 -52.38
N MET A 4 18.73 -2.64 -52.53
CA MET A 4 19.79 -2.54 -51.52
C MET A 4 20.58 -1.25 -51.80
N PRO A 5 20.61 -0.29 -50.85
CA PRO A 5 21.30 0.99 -51.01
C PRO A 5 22.76 0.81 -51.47
N GLU A 6 23.24 1.64 -52.40
CA GLU A 6 24.57 1.47 -53.02
C GLU A 6 25.72 1.49 -52.02
N ASN A 7 25.59 2.27 -50.95
CA ASN A 7 26.49 2.29 -49.80
C ASN A 7 26.54 0.93 -49.08
N LEU A 8 25.41 0.24 -48.93
CA LEU A 8 25.36 -1.10 -48.34
C LEU A 8 26.01 -2.15 -49.26
N LYS A 9 25.80 -2.05 -50.59
CA LYS A 9 26.48 -2.89 -51.59
C LYS A 9 27.99 -2.67 -51.58
N ALA A 10 28.45 -1.42 -51.41
CA ALA A 10 29.86 -1.09 -51.29
C ALA A 10 30.50 -1.67 -50.01
N ILE A 11 29.80 -1.58 -48.87
CA ILE A 11 30.24 -2.14 -47.59
C ILE A 11 30.32 -3.67 -47.65
N MET A 12 29.34 -4.35 -48.26
CA MET A 12 29.38 -5.81 -48.43
C MET A 12 30.51 -6.26 -49.36
N LYS A 13 30.81 -5.51 -50.42
CA LYS A 13 31.98 -5.77 -51.28
C LYS A 13 33.30 -5.58 -50.52
N LEU A 14 33.41 -4.55 -49.68
CA LEU A 14 34.56 -4.31 -48.81
C LEU A 14 34.77 -5.45 -47.81
N LYS A 15 33.69 -5.89 -47.15
CA LYS A 15 33.71 -7.03 -46.21
C LYS A 15 34.18 -8.31 -46.90
N SER A 16 33.65 -8.62 -48.09
CA SER A 16 34.06 -9.81 -48.85
C SER A 16 35.53 -9.75 -49.30
N LYS A 17 36.03 -8.56 -49.68
CA LYS A 17 37.46 -8.37 -49.97
C LYS A 17 38.33 -8.61 -48.74
N PHE A 18 37.93 -8.05 -47.58
CA PHE A 18 38.63 -8.26 -46.32
C PHE A 18 38.68 -9.74 -45.91
N GLU A 19 37.57 -10.46 -46.02
CA GLU A 19 37.51 -11.89 -45.71
C GLU A 19 38.39 -12.73 -46.65
N LYS A 20 38.49 -12.36 -47.94
CA LYS A 20 39.41 -13.01 -48.89
C LYS A 20 40.87 -12.72 -48.57
N ASP A 21 41.22 -11.49 -48.21
CA ASP A 21 42.58 -11.12 -47.84
C ASP A 21 43.03 -11.77 -46.52
N LEU A 22 42.12 -11.91 -45.54
CA LEU A 22 42.37 -12.62 -44.28
C LEU A 22 42.58 -14.13 -44.51
N ARG A 23 41.79 -14.75 -45.41
CA ARG A 23 42.00 -16.15 -45.81
C ARG A 23 43.33 -16.36 -46.54
N ARG A 24 43.74 -15.43 -47.40
CA ARG A 24 45.07 -15.46 -48.07
C ARG A 24 46.23 -15.33 -47.08
N LYS A 25 46.01 -14.68 -45.93
CA LYS A 25 46.97 -14.60 -44.81
C LYS A 25 46.90 -15.79 -43.85
N GLY A 26 46.14 -16.84 -44.17
CA GLY A 26 46.02 -18.05 -43.35
C GLY A 26 45.14 -17.90 -42.11
N ILE A 27 44.41 -16.79 -41.96
CA ILE A 27 43.52 -16.56 -40.82
C ILE A 27 42.11 -17.05 -41.20
N ASN A 28 41.73 -18.21 -40.68
CA ASN A 28 40.40 -18.77 -40.84
C ASN A 28 39.44 -18.15 -39.80
N ILE A 29 38.45 -17.39 -40.25
CA ILE A 29 37.35 -16.95 -39.39
C ILE A 29 36.33 -18.08 -39.34
N GLU A 30 36.53 -19.03 -38.44
CA GLU A 30 35.49 -19.99 -38.08
C GLU A 30 34.41 -19.27 -37.24
N SER A 31 33.15 -19.40 -37.67
CA SER A 31 32.01 -19.03 -36.85
C SER A 31 31.96 -19.96 -35.63
N LYS A 32 32.52 -19.50 -34.51
CA LYS A 32 32.42 -20.20 -33.23
C LYS A 32 30.94 -20.41 -32.90
N LYS A 33 30.49 -21.67 -32.97
CA LYS A 33 29.27 -22.12 -32.29
C LYS A 33 29.38 -21.68 -30.83
N GLN A 34 28.40 -20.89 -30.38
CA GLN A 34 28.26 -20.51 -28.99
C GLN A 34 28.16 -21.80 -28.15
N LYS A 35 29.24 -22.12 -27.42
CA LYS A 35 29.08 -22.89 -26.18
C LYS A 35 28.31 -21.98 -25.24
N THR A 36 27.07 -22.33 -24.96
CA THR A 36 26.33 -21.83 -23.80
C THR A 36 27.12 -22.24 -22.56
N VAL A 37 28.06 -21.37 -22.17
CA VAL A 37 28.39 -21.25 -20.75
C VAL A 37 27.15 -20.60 -20.17
N GLU A 38 26.38 -21.35 -19.39
CA GLU A 38 25.49 -20.75 -18.40
C GLU A 38 26.38 -19.91 -17.48
N ARG A 39 26.57 -18.64 -17.86
CA ARG A 39 26.86 -17.62 -16.87
C ARG A 39 25.64 -17.63 -16.00
N ALA A 40 25.78 -18.07 -14.75
CA ALA A 40 24.85 -17.65 -13.72
C ALA A 40 24.68 -16.14 -13.89
N ASN A 41 23.48 -15.72 -14.31
CA ASN A 41 23.07 -14.33 -14.26
C ASN A 41 22.96 -13.99 -12.77
N ILE A 42 24.10 -13.83 -12.11
CA ILE A 42 24.16 -13.05 -10.90
C ILE A 42 24.08 -11.61 -11.42
N GLU A 43 22.87 -11.18 -11.78
CA GLU A 43 22.53 -9.77 -11.66
C GLU A 43 22.77 -9.45 -10.18
N ILE A 44 23.94 -8.89 -9.86
CA ILE A 44 24.11 -8.15 -8.63
C ILE A 44 23.25 -6.91 -8.82
N LYS A 45 21.93 -7.04 -8.58
CA LYS A 45 21.07 -5.89 -8.31
C LYS A 45 21.70 -5.23 -7.08
N TYR A 46 22.45 -4.15 -7.32
CA TYR A 46 22.95 -3.34 -6.22
C TYR A 46 21.74 -2.73 -5.53
N ILE A 47 21.36 -3.34 -4.41
CA ILE A 47 20.40 -2.76 -3.46
C ILE A 47 21.08 -1.49 -2.94
N SER A 48 20.60 -0.32 -3.38
CA SER A 48 21.15 0.97 -2.98
C SER A 48 20.38 1.49 -1.78
N VAL A 49 20.66 0.90 -0.60
CA VAL A 49 20.07 1.31 0.67
C VAL A 49 21.13 2.04 1.49
N PRO A 50 20.93 3.32 1.86
CA PRO A 50 21.82 4.03 2.76
C PRO A 50 21.63 3.47 4.18
N ILE A 51 22.39 2.44 4.54
CA ILE A 51 22.16 1.67 5.77
C ILE A 51 22.19 2.51 7.05
N ASP A 52 22.96 3.60 7.05
CA ASP A 52 23.05 4.52 8.18
C ASP A 52 21.75 5.32 8.39
N ASP A 53 20.94 5.49 7.34
CA ASP A 53 19.63 6.17 7.39
C ASP A 53 18.46 5.20 7.71
N VAL A 54 18.72 3.89 7.81
CA VAL A 54 17.68 2.88 8.07
C VAL A 54 17.72 2.49 9.54
N GLN A 55 16.73 2.90 10.31
CA GLN A 55 16.63 2.53 11.73
C GLN A 55 15.49 1.55 11.99
N THR A 56 14.49 1.52 11.12
CA THR A 56 13.30 0.69 11.26
C THR A 56 12.89 0.09 9.91
N ILE A 57 12.01 -0.91 9.92
CA ILE A 57 11.51 -1.51 8.67
C ILE A 57 10.74 -0.48 7.81
N VAL A 58 10.15 0.55 8.41
CA VAL A 58 9.40 1.57 7.67
C VAL A 58 10.33 2.50 6.89
N ASP A 59 11.58 2.67 7.31
CA ASP A 59 12.57 3.43 6.55
C ASP A 59 12.93 2.73 5.24
N LEU A 60 12.90 1.38 5.21
CA LEU A 60 13.13 0.62 3.99
C LEU A 60 12.09 0.91 2.91
N ASN A 61 10.87 1.33 3.28
CA ASN A 61 9.85 1.74 2.31
C ASN A 61 10.30 2.97 1.50
N TYR A 62 11.22 3.77 2.03
CA TYR A 62 11.74 4.93 1.32
C TYR A 62 12.82 4.56 0.29
N TYR A 63 13.49 3.42 0.43
CA TYR A 63 14.69 3.10 -0.36
C TYR A 63 14.53 1.87 -1.25
N ASP A 64 13.87 0.82 -0.76
CA ASP A 64 13.71 -0.43 -1.49
C ASP A 64 12.33 -1.04 -1.32
N PHE A 65 11.57 -1.09 -2.40
CA PHE A 65 10.20 -1.61 -2.40
C PHE A 65 10.04 -2.87 -3.24
N LYS A 66 11.13 -3.43 -3.77
CA LYS A 66 11.11 -4.51 -4.78
C LYS A 66 11.71 -5.81 -4.28
N ASN A 67 12.74 -5.74 -3.44
CA ASN A 67 13.46 -6.94 -3.02
C ASN A 67 12.67 -7.69 -1.94
N ASN A 68 12.84 -9.02 -1.92
CA ASN A 68 12.26 -9.85 -0.87
C ASN A 68 13.02 -9.66 0.45
N ASN A 69 12.35 -10.00 1.56
CA ASN A 69 12.87 -9.73 2.91
C ASN A 69 14.22 -10.44 3.17
N LEU A 70 14.39 -11.69 2.72
CA LEU A 70 15.60 -12.47 2.98
C LEU A 70 16.83 -11.96 2.21
N GLU A 71 16.66 -11.56 0.95
CA GLU A 71 17.73 -10.93 0.16
C GLU A 71 18.15 -9.60 0.77
N LEU A 72 17.18 -8.80 1.19
CA LEU A 72 17.43 -7.51 1.84
C LEU A 72 18.14 -7.69 3.18
N ALA A 73 17.69 -8.64 4.02
CA ALA A 73 18.34 -8.99 5.28
C ALA A 73 19.81 -9.38 5.07
N ARG A 74 20.09 -10.29 4.14
CA ARG A 74 21.47 -10.71 3.79
C ARG A 74 22.31 -9.55 3.26
N HIS A 75 21.72 -8.63 2.50
CA HIS A 75 22.41 -7.47 1.99
C HIS A 75 22.80 -6.51 3.12
N ILE A 76 21.84 -6.20 4.00
CA ILE A 76 22.06 -5.35 5.17
C ILE A 76 23.17 -5.94 6.05
N GLU A 77 23.10 -7.23 6.39
CA GLU A 77 24.16 -7.88 7.18
C GLU A 77 25.56 -7.74 6.57
N LYS A 78 25.69 -7.89 5.24
CA LYS A 78 26.97 -7.70 4.55
C LYS A 78 27.51 -6.28 4.72
N LEU A 79 26.63 -5.28 4.74
CA LEU A 79 27.01 -3.88 5.00
C LEU A 79 27.41 -3.65 6.47
N LEU A 80 26.83 -4.43 7.40
CA LEU A 80 27.09 -4.34 8.83
C LEU A 80 28.30 -5.17 9.29
N ALA A 81 28.75 -6.15 8.50
CA ALA A 81 29.73 -7.16 8.90
C ALA A 81 31.06 -6.62 9.46
N ASN A 82 31.46 -5.40 9.08
CA ASN A 82 32.71 -4.78 9.51
C ASN A 82 32.52 -3.66 10.55
N LYS A 83 31.30 -3.45 11.06
CA LYS A 83 31.01 -2.44 12.08
C LYS A 83 30.93 -3.10 13.47
N PRO A 84 31.06 -2.35 14.58
CA PRO A 84 30.78 -2.87 15.93
C PRO A 84 29.27 -2.94 16.23
N LYS A 85 28.75 -4.08 16.73
CA LYS A 85 27.30 -4.31 16.97
C LYS A 85 26.55 -3.14 17.62
N ASN A 86 27.14 -2.53 18.64
CA ASN A 86 26.52 -1.43 19.39
C ASN A 86 26.25 -0.17 18.54
N SER A 87 26.93 0.00 17.39
CA SER A 87 26.74 1.17 16.54
C SER A 87 25.63 1.00 15.49
N TYR A 88 24.97 -0.17 15.43
CA TYR A 88 23.92 -0.46 14.43
C TYR A 88 22.83 -1.39 14.96
N ILE A 89 22.55 -1.32 16.27
CA ILE A 89 21.62 -2.23 16.94
C ILE A 89 20.24 -2.26 16.28
N ASN A 90 19.75 -1.09 15.85
CA ASN A 90 18.48 -0.95 15.15
C ASN A 90 18.51 -1.56 13.74
N GLN A 91 19.59 -1.39 12.97
CA GLN A 91 19.75 -2.06 11.67
C GLN A 91 19.80 -3.58 11.82
N LEU A 92 20.43 -4.09 12.90
CA LEU A 92 20.44 -5.51 13.20
C LEU A 92 19.04 -6.00 13.60
N ALA A 93 18.29 -5.22 14.39
CA ALA A 93 16.89 -5.51 14.68
C ALA A 93 16.05 -5.58 13.38
N VAL A 94 16.26 -4.67 12.43
CA VAL A 94 15.60 -4.72 11.11
C VAL A 94 15.93 -6.02 10.36
N VAL A 95 17.18 -6.50 10.42
CA VAL A 95 17.56 -7.80 9.82
C VAL A 95 16.75 -8.94 10.43
N HIS A 96 16.66 -9.01 11.76
CA HIS A 96 15.89 -10.04 12.46
C HIS A 96 14.40 -9.96 12.16
N LEU A 97 13.82 -8.74 12.12
CA LEU A 97 12.42 -8.52 11.71
C LEU A 97 12.15 -9.03 10.29
N LEU A 98 13.06 -8.77 9.34
CA LEU A 98 12.95 -9.26 7.96
C LEU A 98 13.05 -10.79 7.85
N ARG A 99 13.65 -11.45 8.84
CA ARG A 99 13.76 -12.91 8.93
C ARG A 99 12.67 -13.56 9.76
N GLU A 100 11.77 -12.76 10.33
CA GLU A 100 10.73 -13.25 11.24
C GLU A 100 11.33 -13.83 12.55
N GLU A 101 12.53 -13.38 12.92
CA GLU A 101 13.26 -13.75 14.14
C GLU A 101 12.88 -12.81 15.29
N TYR A 102 11.59 -12.76 15.66
CA TYR A 102 11.05 -11.74 16.58
C TYR A 102 11.59 -11.83 18.02
N GLU A 103 11.89 -13.04 18.51
CA GLU A 103 12.48 -13.21 19.84
C GLU A 103 13.91 -12.64 19.90
N GLU A 104 14.69 -12.76 18.83
CA GLU A 104 16.04 -12.17 18.74
C GLU A 104 15.96 -10.63 18.82
N VAL A 105 14.92 -10.01 18.25
CA VAL A 105 14.68 -8.56 18.38
C VAL A 105 14.41 -8.18 19.83
N LYS A 106 13.64 -8.99 20.58
CA LYS A 106 13.35 -8.76 21.98
C LYS A 106 14.60 -8.87 22.86
N GLU A 107 15.42 -9.90 22.63
CA GLU A 107 16.70 -10.04 23.34
C GLU A 107 17.66 -8.90 23.03
N LEU A 108 17.70 -8.47 21.77
CA LEU A 108 18.57 -7.38 21.32
C LEU A 108 18.16 -6.01 21.89
N LEU A 109 16.86 -5.79 22.11
CA LEU A 109 16.28 -4.51 22.52
C LEU A 109 15.57 -4.58 23.88
N ASP A 110 16.02 -5.45 24.79
CA ASP A 110 15.38 -5.74 26.08
C ASP A 110 15.15 -4.49 26.97
N ASN A 111 15.95 -3.44 26.78
CA ASN A 111 15.87 -2.16 27.46
C ASN A 111 15.87 -1.00 26.45
N PRO A 112 14.74 -0.73 25.76
CA PRO A 112 14.68 0.26 24.70
C PRO A 112 14.92 1.66 25.28
N SER A 113 15.85 2.38 24.65
CA SER A 113 16.28 3.71 25.11
C SER A 113 15.93 4.82 24.12
N PHE A 114 15.82 4.48 22.83
CA PHE A 114 15.52 5.41 21.75
C PHE A 114 14.18 5.10 21.08
N PRO A 115 13.53 6.09 20.46
CA PRO A 115 12.26 5.90 19.73
C PRO A 115 12.28 4.75 18.71
N GLU A 116 13.41 4.56 18.02
CA GLU A 116 13.65 3.52 17.04
C GLU A 116 13.67 2.13 17.67
N ASP A 117 14.27 2.00 18.86
CA ASP A 117 14.28 0.76 19.64
C ASP A 117 12.84 0.37 20.00
N TYR A 118 12.05 1.34 20.46
CA TYR A 118 10.63 1.16 20.77
C TYR A 118 9.85 0.71 19.54
N PHE A 119 10.12 1.29 18.36
CA PHE A 119 9.46 0.88 17.13
C PHE A 119 9.75 -0.60 16.81
N ASN A 120 11.03 -0.97 16.78
CA ASN A 120 11.44 -2.32 16.39
C ASN A 120 10.98 -3.38 17.40
N LEU A 121 11.11 -3.10 18.70
CA LEU A 121 10.62 -3.98 19.76
C LEU A 121 9.09 -4.08 19.75
N GLY A 122 8.40 -2.94 19.61
CA GLY A 122 6.93 -2.91 19.56
C GLY A 122 6.39 -3.68 18.35
N MET A 123 7.07 -3.60 17.21
CA MET A 123 6.76 -4.42 16.05
C MET A 123 6.93 -5.92 16.34
N ALA A 124 8.04 -6.32 16.97
CA ALA A 124 8.27 -7.73 17.34
C ALA A 124 7.20 -8.24 18.32
N LYS A 125 6.87 -7.48 19.37
CA LYS A 125 5.80 -7.82 20.33
C LYS A 125 4.46 -8.06 19.64
N MET A 126 4.09 -7.17 18.73
CA MET A 126 2.84 -7.25 17.99
C MET A 126 2.82 -8.42 17.01
N MET A 127 3.94 -8.74 16.34
CA MET A 127 4.07 -9.93 15.49
C MET A 127 4.03 -11.25 16.28
N LEU A 128 4.48 -11.23 17.53
CA LEU A 128 4.34 -12.33 18.49
C LEU A 128 2.95 -12.38 19.15
N HIS A 129 2.04 -11.49 18.77
CA HIS A 129 0.70 -11.36 19.35
C HIS A 129 0.70 -11.20 20.88
N GLU A 130 1.70 -10.51 21.42
CA GLU A 130 1.77 -10.25 22.85
C GLU A 130 0.61 -9.33 23.28
N LYS A 131 -0.02 -9.67 24.41
CA LYS A 131 -1.23 -8.97 24.89
C LYS A 131 -1.00 -7.49 25.18
N ASP A 132 0.22 -7.12 25.55
CA ASP A 132 0.62 -5.76 25.90
C ASP A 132 1.16 -4.97 24.70
N ALA A 133 1.17 -5.51 23.48
CA ALA A 133 1.80 -4.85 22.34
C ALA A 133 1.19 -3.47 22.02
N TYR A 134 -0.14 -3.33 22.15
CA TYR A 134 -0.83 -2.06 21.96
C TYR A 134 -0.52 -1.07 23.10
N GLU A 135 -0.59 -1.52 24.35
CA GLU A 135 -0.26 -0.69 25.53
C GLU A 135 1.20 -0.20 25.48
N PHE A 136 2.11 -1.08 25.04
CA PHE A 136 3.51 -0.74 24.81
C PHE A 136 3.67 0.37 23.77
N ALA A 137 2.89 0.35 22.68
CA ALA A 137 2.90 1.41 21.67
C ALA A 137 2.37 2.75 22.22
N GLU A 138 1.32 2.72 23.05
CA GLU A 138 0.82 3.92 23.74
C GLU A 138 1.86 4.51 24.70
N ASP A 139 2.54 3.66 25.47
CA ASP A 139 3.59 4.07 26.40
C ASP A 139 4.82 4.64 25.67
N ALA A 140 5.16 4.12 24.50
CA ALA A 140 6.19 4.68 23.63
C ALA A 140 5.87 6.14 23.24
N VAL A 141 4.62 6.42 22.87
CA VAL A 141 4.17 7.79 22.53
C VAL A 141 4.17 8.70 23.75
N LYS A 142 3.76 8.20 24.94
CA LYS A 142 3.84 8.97 26.19
C LYS A 142 5.28 9.34 26.54
N ARG A 143 6.24 8.44 26.32
CA ARG A 143 7.67 8.67 26.60
C ARG A 143 8.33 9.61 25.59
N PHE A 144 7.97 9.49 24.31
CA PHE A 144 8.50 10.31 23.22
C PHE A 144 7.36 10.99 22.44
N PRO A 145 6.71 12.01 23.03
CA PRO A 145 5.63 12.71 22.36
C PRO A 145 6.13 13.39 21.09
N ASN A 146 5.32 13.39 20.04
CA ASN A 146 5.62 13.96 18.72
C ASN A 146 6.82 13.32 17.98
N ASN A 147 7.36 12.18 18.44
CA ASN A 147 8.39 11.49 17.66
C ASN A 147 7.74 10.69 16.51
N LYS A 148 8.35 10.75 15.31
CA LYS A 148 7.87 10.05 14.12
C LYS A 148 7.70 8.55 14.35
N TYR A 149 8.70 7.87 14.89
CA TYR A 149 8.70 6.41 15.02
C TYR A 149 7.70 5.94 16.06
N THR A 150 7.67 6.52 17.26
CA THR A 150 6.68 6.09 18.28
C THR A 150 5.24 6.28 17.82
N ASN A 151 4.95 7.38 17.13
CA ASN A 151 3.64 7.60 16.54
C ASN A 151 3.34 6.66 15.36
N LEU A 152 4.33 6.33 14.52
CA LEU A 152 4.14 5.32 13.46
C LEU A 152 3.93 3.91 14.03
N LEU A 153 4.53 3.56 15.17
CA LEU A 153 4.28 2.30 15.88
C LEU A 153 2.82 2.21 16.37
N LEU A 154 2.33 3.29 16.99
CA LEU A 154 0.93 3.37 17.42
C LEU A 154 -0.03 3.30 16.23
N ALA A 155 0.28 4.03 15.15
CA ALA A 155 -0.50 4.00 13.93
C ALA A 155 -0.54 2.60 13.30
N MET A 156 0.59 1.89 13.32
CA MET A 156 0.68 0.52 12.83
C MET A 156 -0.25 -0.39 13.63
N ASN A 157 -0.09 -0.45 14.96
CA ASN A 157 -0.96 -1.26 15.83
C ASN A 157 -2.45 -0.94 15.64
N ALA A 158 -2.80 0.36 15.55
CA ALA A 158 -4.17 0.79 15.31
C ALA A 158 -4.71 0.30 13.96
N VAL A 159 -3.93 0.40 12.87
CA VAL A 159 -4.31 -0.14 11.56
C VAL A 159 -4.64 -1.62 11.61
N TYR A 160 -3.81 -2.43 12.28
CA TYR A 160 -4.01 -3.88 12.32
C TYR A 160 -5.20 -4.30 13.19
N ASN A 161 -5.58 -3.48 14.15
CA ASN A 161 -6.80 -3.65 14.93
C ASN A 161 -8.06 -3.07 14.24
N GLY A 162 -7.93 -2.43 13.07
CA GLY A 162 -9.04 -1.78 12.36
C GLY A 162 -9.38 -0.36 12.85
N ASP A 163 -8.61 0.20 13.80
CA ASP A 163 -8.81 1.53 14.39
C ASP A 163 -8.25 2.65 13.48
N TYR A 164 -8.78 2.79 12.26
CA TYR A 164 -8.26 3.71 11.25
C TYR A 164 -8.23 5.18 11.65
N PHE A 165 -9.19 5.65 12.45
CA PHE A 165 -9.20 7.03 12.93
C PHE A 165 -8.07 7.30 13.94
N LYS A 166 -7.79 6.33 14.83
CA LYS A 166 -6.66 6.44 15.76
C LYS A 166 -5.34 6.42 15.00
N ALA A 167 -5.24 5.55 13.99
CA ALA A 167 -4.06 5.51 13.12
C ALA A 167 -3.83 6.84 12.39
N TYR A 168 -4.90 7.44 11.85
CA TYR A 168 -4.84 8.77 11.23
C TYR A 168 -4.30 9.83 12.21
N LYS A 169 -4.79 9.85 13.46
CA LYS A 169 -4.33 10.79 14.48
C LYS A 169 -2.87 10.61 14.85
N ALA A 170 -2.41 9.36 14.98
CA ALA A 170 -1.01 9.09 15.24
C ALA A 170 -0.11 9.51 14.04
N VAL A 171 -0.52 9.25 12.79
CA VAL A 171 0.19 9.74 11.61
C VAL A 171 0.22 11.27 11.55
N GLU A 172 -0.86 11.94 11.97
CA GLU A 172 -0.93 13.40 12.07
C GLU A 172 0.15 13.95 13.00
N GLU A 173 0.32 13.39 14.19
CA GLU A 173 1.38 13.81 15.11
C GLU A 173 2.79 13.45 14.59
N ALA A 174 2.95 12.29 13.96
CA ALA A 174 4.22 11.91 13.31
C ALA A 174 4.62 12.91 12.22
N ALA A 175 3.65 13.35 11.41
CA ALA A 175 3.87 14.34 10.34
C ALA A 175 4.28 15.70 10.92
N ARG A 176 3.60 16.18 11.97
CA ARG A 176 3.94 17.45 12.64
C ARG A 176 5.34 17.44 13.24
N GLY A 177 5.72 16.34 13.88
CA GLY A 177 7.04 16.21 14.53
C GLY A 177 8.22 16.09 13.56
N SER A 178 8.00 15.54 12.36
CA SER A 178 9.07 15.30 11.39
C SER A 178 9.07 16.22 10.17
N ASN A 179 7.95 16.91 9.91
CA ASN A 179 7.69 17.65 8.67
C ASN A 179 7.93 16.79 7.41
N ASP A 180 7.63 15.49 7.49
CA ASP A 180 7.82 14.54 6.41
C ASP A 180 6.73 14.74 5.33
N PRO A 181 7.11 15.14 4.09
CA PRO A 181 6.14 15.37 3.03
C PRO A 181 5.32 14.12 2.67
N LEU A 182 5.85 12.91 2.89
CA LEU A 182 5.11 11.70 2.60
C LEU A 182 3.96 11.51 3.59
N LEU A 183 4.20 11.78 4.88
CA LEU A 183 3.15 11.69 5.90
C LEU A 183 2.05 12.72 5.63
N HIS A 184 2.42 13.96 5.29
CA HIS A 184 1.45 15.00 4.92
C HIS A 184 0.66 14.65 3.64
N PHE A 185 1.30 14.01 2.68
CA PHE A 185 0.62 13.50 1.49
C PHE A 185 -0.45 12.47 1.86
N ILE A 186 -0.12 11.51 2.74
CA ILE A 186 -1.08 10.48 3.18
C ILE A 186 -2.25 11.07 3.96
N LEU A 187 -2.00 12.02 4.85
CA LEU A 187 -3.07 12.74 5.55
C LEU A 187 -3.99 13.47 4.55
N SER A 188 -3.41 14.14 3.56
CA SER A 188 -4.19 14.82 2.51
C SER A 188 -5.00 13.85 1.65
N LEU A 189 -4.46 12.67 1.34
CA LEU A 189 -5.21 11.60 0.66
C LEU A 189 -6.36 11.07 1.52
N TYR A 190 -6.12 10.81 2.81
CA TYR A 190 -7.12 10.34 3.75
C TYR A 190 -8.30 11.33 3.82
N ASP A 191 -8.00 12.63 3.91
CA ASP A 191 -8.97 13.72 3.95
C ASP A 191 -9.60 14.05 2.58
N LYS A 192 -9.15 13.37 1.51
CA LYS A 192 -9.55 13.61 0.12
C LYS A 192 -9.27 15.03 -0.39
N ASP A 193 -8.28 15.71 0.20
CA ASP A 193 -7.74 17.00 -0.29
C ASP A 193 -6.70 16.72 -1.39
N TYR A 194 -7.19 16.39 -2.59
CA TYR A 194 -6.32 15.99 -3.70
C TYR A 194 -5.42 17.12 -4.21
N ILE A 195 -5.75 18.39 -3.92
CA ILE A 195 -4.91 19.53 -4.29
C ILE A 195 -3.67 19.53 -3.41
N LYS A 196 -3.83 19.51 -2.08
CA LYS A 196 -2.70 19.41 -1.15
C LYS A 196 -1.94 18.11 -1.33
N ALA A 197 -2.63 17.00 -1.59
CA ALA A 197 -1.96 15.73 -1.88
C ALA A 197 -1.01 15.86 -3.09
N LYS A 198 -1.43 16.50 -4.19
CA LYS A 198 -0.54 16.75 -5.35
C LYS A 198 0.68 17.61 -4.97
N GLU A 199 0.49 18.63 -4.13
CA GLU A 199 1.59 19.49 -3.67
C GLU A 199 2.61 18.74 -2.83
N TYR A 200 2.16 17.97 -1.83
CA TYR A 200 3.05 17.18 -0.99
C TYR A 200 3.72 16.05 -1.77
N LEU A 201 3.01 15.37 -2.66
CA LEU A 201 3.60 14.34 -3.51
C LEU A 201 4.71 14.90 -4.42
N SER A 202 4.55 16.13 -4.90
CA SER A 202 5.60 16.82 -5.66
C SER A 202 6.85 17.04 -4.81
N LYS A 203 6.69 17.44 -3.54
CA LYS A 203 7.82 17.55 -2.58
C LYS A 203 8.48 16.20 -2.30
N VAL A 204 7.68 15.13 -2.19
CA VAL A 204 8.15 13.75 -2.03
C VAL A 204 9.04 13.33 -3.22
N PHE A 205 8.63 13.62 -4.46
CA PHE A 205 9.46 13.34 -5.64
C PHE A 205 10.77 14.14 -5.65
N LEU A 206 10.74 15.40 -5.20
CA LEU A 206 11.94 16.25 -5.11
C LEU A 206 12.97 15.73 -4.11
N GLN A 207 12.55 14.98 -3.09
CA GLN A 207 13.48 14.31 -2.17
C GLN A 207 14.26 13.17 -2.83
N GLY A 208 13.76 12.60 -3.94
CA GLY A 208 14.45 11.58 -4.73
C GLY A 208 14.60 10.20 -4.09
N LYS A 209 14.24 10.04 -2.80
CA LYS A 209 14.38 8.80 -2.04
C LYS A 209 13.33 7.76 -2.45
N VAL A 210 12.05 8.13 -2.47
CA VAL A 210 10.93 7.18 -2.53
C VAL A 210 10.36 6.83 -3.92
N LYS A 211 11.19 6.79 -4.97
CA LYS A 211 10.72 6.77 -6.39
C LYS A 211 9.59 5.77 -6.69
N TYR A 212 9.71 4.52 -6.24
CA TYR A 212 8.70 3.50 -6.52
C TYR A 212 7.42 3.68 -5.71
N VAL A 213 7.56 3.93 -4.41
CA VAL A 213 6.43 4.18 -3.51
C VAL A 213 5.65 5.42 -3.94
N ALA A 214 6.34 6.52 -4.25
CA ALA A 214 5.72 7.73 -4.79
C ALA A 214 5.00 7.47 -6.11
N SER A 215 5.51 6.59 -6.98
CA SER A 215 4.83 6.24 -8.24
C SER A 215 3.51 5.50 -7.99
N ILE A 216 3.46 4.61 -7.00
CA ILE A 216 2.23 3.88 -6.63
C ILE A 216 1.22 4.87 -6.02
N TYR A 217 1.68 5.74 -5.13
CA TYR A 217 0.86 6.80 -4.55
C TYR A 217 0.32 7.78 -5.59
N GLN A 218 1.14 8.15 -6.58
CA GLN A 218 0.69 8.95 -7.71
C GLN A 218 -0.42 8.22 -8.50
N GLY A 219 -0.29 6.91 -8.68
CA GLY A 219 -1.31 6.08 -9.31
C GLY A 219 -2.65 6.12 -8.55
N TYR A 220 -2.63 5.90 -7.22
CA TYR A 220 -3.82 6.03 -6.39
C TYR A 220 -4.42 7.43 -6.42
N LEU A 221 -3.58 8.47 -6.38
CA LEU A 221 -4.02 9.86 -6.49
C LEU A 221 -4.76 10.11 -7.81
N HIS A 222 -4.22 9.65 -8.95
CA HIS A 222 -4.88 9.79 -10.25
C HIS A 222 -6.19 9.01 -10.30
N PHE A 223 -6.23 7.80 -9.73
CA PHE A 223 -7.46 7.02 -9.63
C PHE A 223 -8.54 7.81 -8.84
N LEU A 224 -8.22 8.21 -7.62
CA LEU A 224 -9.16 8.88 -6.70
C LEU A 224 -9.57 10.28 -7.19
N SER A 225 -8.69 10.98 -7.91
CA SER A 225 -9.02 12.27 -8.52
C SER A 225 -9.73 12.15 -9.87
N GLN A 226 -10.13 10.94 -10.29
CA GLN A 226 -10.79 10.66 -11.57
C GLN A 226 -9.96 11.10 -12.80
N GLU A 227 -8.63 10.99 -12.72
CA GLU A 227 -7.67 11.25 -13.80
C GLU A 227 -7.25 9.94 -14.48
N GLY A 228 -8.23 9.14 -14.92
CA GLY A 228 -8.03 7.78 -15.45
C GLY A 228 -7.03 7.69 -16.62
N ASP A 229 -7.01 8.67 -17.52
CA ASP A 229 -6.07 8.71 -18.64
C ASP A 229 -4.61 8.77 -18.17
N LYS A 230 -4.33 9.52 -17.10
CA LYS A 230 -2.98 9.62 -16.53
C LYS A 230 -2.57 8.31 -15.88
N LEU A 231 -3.48 7.67 -15.15
CA LEU A 231 -3.23 6.35 -14.58
C LEU A 231 -2.93 5.31 -15.68
N TYR A 232 -3.71 5.32 -16.77
CA TYR A 232 -3.50 4.44 -17.91
C TYR A 232 -2.12 4.62 -18.55
N GLN A 233 -1.65 5.87 -18.69
CA GLN A 233 -0.32 6.18 -19.19
C GLN A 233 0.80 5.70 -18.25
N MET A 234 0.56 5.76 -16.93
CA MET A 234 1.51 5.31 -15.92
C MET A 234 1.62 3.79 -15.78
N ARG A 235 0.77 2.99 -16.44
CA ARG A 235 0.74 1.53 -16.26
C ARG A 235 2.10 0.84 -16.45
N LYS A 236 2.95 1.38 -17.34
CA LYS A 236 4.30 0.87 -17.63
C LYS A 236 5.27 1.09 -16.46
N ASN A 237 5.03 2.09 -15.62
CA ASN A 237 5.86 2.36 -14.45
C ASN A 237 5.70 1.26 -13.37
N PHE A 238 4.67 0.41 -13.49
CA PHE A 238 4.35 -0.67 -12.56
C PHE A 238 4.75 -2.07 -13.07
N GLU A 239 5.64 -2.18 -14.07
CA GLU A 239 6.06 -3.44 -14.70
C GLU A 239 6.78 -4.45 -13.78
N ASN A 240 6.95 -4.18 -12.49
CA ASN A 240 7.80 -4.94 -11.57
C ASN A 240 7.05 -5.84 -10.57
N ASP A 241 5.81 -6.26 -10.87
CA ASP A 241 4.96 -7.11 -10.01
C ASP A 241 4.95 -6.72 -8.52
N ILE A 242 4.95 -5.41 -8.24
CA ILE A 242 4.86 -4.94 -6.86
C ILE A 242 3.41 -5.17 -6.37
N PRO A 243 3.18 -5.84 -5.23
CA PRO A 243 1.85 -6.19 -4.73
C PRO A 243 0.86 -5.02 -4.69
N CYS A 244 1.24 -3.90 -4.09
CA CYS A 244 0.40 -2.69 -4.02
C CYS A 244 0.06 -2.14 -5.41
N SER A 245 0.96 -2.28 -6.39
CA SER A 245 0.70 -1.84 -7.76
C SER A 245 -0.25 -2.78 -8.50
N ASN A 246 -0.17 -4.09 -8.25
CA ASN A 246 -1.12 -5.07 -8.78
C ASN A 246 -2.52 -4.82 -8.22
N CYS A 247 -2.63 -4.53 -6.92
CA CYS A 247 -3.91 -4.14 -6.31
C CYS A 247 -4.51 -2.90 -6.99
N LEU A 248 -3.74 -1.82 -7.14
CA LEU A 248 -4.19 -0.61 -7.83
C LEU A 248 -4.62 -0.88 -9.28
N LEU A 249 -3.82 -1.63 -10.05
CA LEU A 249 -4.12 -1.93 -11.45
C LEU A 249 -5.33 -2.84 -11.62
N ARG A 250 -5.54 -3.79 -10.70
CA ARG A 250 -6.73 -4.63 -10.68
C ARG A 250 -7.96 -3.81 -10.31
N TYR A 251 -7.86 -3.00 -9.27
CA TYR A 251 -8.94 -2.13 -8.81
C TYR A 251 -9.37 -1.12 -9.89
N SER A 252 -8.41 -0.57 -10.63
CA SER A 252 -8.65 0.30 -11.78
C SER A 252 -9.05 -0.43 -13.07
N LYS A 253 -9.20 -1.77 -13.04
CA LYS A 253 -9.55 -2.61 -14.19
C LYS A 253 -8.55 -2.52 -15.36
N LEU A 254 -7.29 -2.20 -15.05
CA LEU A 254 -6.21 -2.03 -16.03
C LEU A 254 -5.33 -3.28 -16.22
N LYS A 255 -5.36 -4.25 -15.29
CA LYS A 255 -4.69 -5.57 -15.43
C LYS A 255 -5.50 -6.69 -14.77
N SER A 256 -5.17 -7.93 -15.16
CA SER A 256 -5.78 -9.16 -14.65
C SER A 256 -4.92 -9.95 -13.65
N ASN A 257 -3.70 -9.49 -13.32
CA ASN A 257 -2.88 -10.18 -12.32
C ASN A 257 -3.60 -10.15 -10.98
N VAL A 258 -3.74 -11.32 -10.35
CA VAL A 258 -4.35 -11.46 -9.03
C VAL A 258 -3.37 -10.91 -8.00
N PRO A 259 -3.76 -9.90 -7.21
CA PRO A 259 -2.93 -9.45 -6.09
C PRO A 259 -2.71 -10.59 -5.09
N PRO A 260 -1.57 -10.62 -4.39
CA PRO A 260 -1.28 -11.69 -3.42
C PRO A 260 -2.26 -11.67 -2.25
N ASP A 261 -2.50 -12.83 -1.63
CA ASP A 261 -3.53 -13.00 -0.60
C ASP A 261 -3.32 -12.13 0.65
N TYR A 262 -2.06 -11.83 0.99
CA TYR A 262 -1.72 -10.90 2.09
C TYR A 262 -2.16 -9.44 1.84
N CYS A 263 -2.62 -9.10 0.62
CA CYS A 263 -3.20 -7.80 0.33
C CYS A 263 -4.65 -7.75 0.86
N LYS A 264 -4.83 -7.46 2.16
CA LYS A 264 -6.18 -7.40 2.74
C LYS A 264 -7.08 -6.36 2.07
N PHE A 265 -6.52 -5.26 1.54
CA PHE A 265 -7.29 -4.29 0.74
C PHE A 265 -7.85 -4.91 -0.54
N TRP A 266 -7.08 -5.75 -1.24
CA TRP A 266 -7.60 -6.49 -2.39
C TRP A 266 -8.74 -7.43 -1.97
N LYS A 267 -8.65 -8.12 -0.84
CA LYS A 267 -9.74 -8.98 -0.34
C LYS A 267 -11.03 -8.19 -0.10
N VAL A 268 -10.95 -6.99 0.47
CA VAL A 268 -12.11 -6.08 0.62
C VAL A 268 -12.72 -5.73 -0.73
N LEU A 269 -11.88 -5.40 -1.72
CA LEU A 269 -12.33 -5.04 -3.07
C LEU A 269 -12.91 -6.24 -3.83
N GLU A 270 -12.31 -7.42 -3.69
CA GLU A 270 -12.75 -8.67 -4.29
C GLU A 270 -14.14 -9.07 -3.78
N SER A 271 -14.36 -9.03 -2.46
CA SER A 271 -15.67 -9.26 -1.88
C SER A 271 -16.71 -8.29 -2.43
N PHE A 272 -16.35 -7.02 -2.62
CA PHE A 272 -17.24 -6.06 -3.27
C PHE A 272 -17.57 -6.40 -4.74
N GLU A 273 -16.65 -6.98 -5.51
CA GLU A 273 -16.97 -7.43 -6.88
C GLU A 273 -18.09 -8.48 -6.87
N TYR A 274 -18.08 -9.41 -5.91
CA TYR A 274 -19.17 -10.38 -5.73
C TYR A 274 -20.51 -9.71 -5.35
N GLU A 275 -20.45 -8.63 -4.56
CA GLU A 275 -21.64 -7.85 -4.17
C GLU A 275 -22.35 -7.17 -5.33
N THR A 276 -21.57 -6.62 -6.28
CA THR A 276 -22.14 -6.02 -7.48
C THR A 276 -22.91 -7.01 -8.35
N ALA A 277 -22.72 -8.32 -8.14
CA ALA A 277 -23.49 -9.40 -8.76
C ALA A 277 -24.75 -9.81 -7.96
N GLY A 278 -25.07 -9.12 -6.85
CA GLY A 278 -26.28 -9.30 -6.05
C GLY A 278 -26.18 -10.31 -4.91
N ARG A 279 -24.97 -10.62 -4.43
CA ARG A 279 -24.73 -11.57 -3.33
C ARG A 279 -23.89 -10.93 -2.23
N PHE A 280 -24.52 -10.71 -1.06
CA PHE A 280 -23.88 -10.28 0.18
C PHE A 280 -23.18 -11.41 0.92
N GLU A 281 -21.92 -11.67 0.55
CA GLU A 281 -21.04 -12.60 1.26
C GLU A 281 -20.47 -11.94 2.52
N THR A 282 -20.59 -12.63 3.66
CA THR A 282 -20.39 -12.03 4.99
C THR A 282 -19.16 -12.52 5.73
N GLU A 283 -18.34 -13.36 5.10
CA GLU A 283 -17.26 -14.08 5.78
C GLU A 283 -15.86 -13.62 5.35
N MET A 284 -15.55 -12.33 5.53
CA MET A 284 -14.15 -11.91 5.64
C MET A 284 -13.76 -11.80 7.11
N LYS A 285 -12.66 -12.46 7.50
CA LYS A 285 -12.02 -12.30 8.83
C LYS A 285 -11.26 -10.95 8.90
N LEU A 286 -11.89 -9.84 8.52
CA LEU A 286 -11.28 -8.51 8.45
C LEU A 286 -12.17 -7.44 9.11
N PRO A 287 -11.61 -6.41 9.79
CA PRO A 287 -12.41 -5.34 10.39
C PRO A 287 -13.37 -4.64 9.41
N GLU A 288 -12.93 -4.46 8.16
CA GLU A 288 -13.70 -3.81 7.10
C GLU A 288 -14.93 -4.61 6.64
N GLN A 289 -15.10 -5.86 7.09
CA GLN A 289 -16.30 -6.68 6.86
C GLN A 289 -17.57 -5.97 7.33
N SER A 290 -17.49 -5.12 8.35
CA SER A 290 -18.62 -4.33 8.84
C SER A 290 -19.19 -3.38 7.77
N ILE A 291 -18.36 -2.87 6.83
CA ILE A 291 -18.81 -2.03 5.70
C ILE A 291 -19.72 -2.84 4.77
N ILE A 292 -19.29 -4.04 4.39
CA ILE A 292 -20.05 -4.95 3.51
C ILE A 292 -21.32 -5.42 4.23
N SER A 293 -21.17 -5.81 5.50
CA SER A 293 -22.28 -6.28 6.35
C SER A 293 -23.36 -5.22 6.52
N PHE A 294 -22.97 -3.96 6.75
CA PHE A 294 -23.90 -2.84 6.82
C PHE A 294 -24.74 -2.73 5.55
N LEU A 295 -24.09 -2.76 4.38
CA LEU A 295 -24.78 -2.63 3.10
C LEU A 295 -25.68 -3.83 2.81
N GLY A 296 -25.23 -5.04 3.12
CA GLY A 296 -26.04 -6.25 3.00
C GLY A 296 -27.28 -6.20 3.88
N PHE A 297 -27.11 -5.93 5.18
CA PHE A 297 -28.23 -5.82 6.11
C PHE A 297 -29.16 -4.64 5.77
N TYR A 298 -28.63 -3.53 5.26
CA TYR A 298 -29.45 -2.42 4.78
C TYR A 298 -30.37 -2.87 3.63
N ASN A 299 -29.81 -3.55 2.62
CA ASN A 299 -30.56 -4.02 1.46
C ASN A 299 -31.52 -5.18 1.78
N TYR A 300 -31.19 -6.03 2.77
CA TYR A 300 -32.07 -7.08 3.28
C TYR A 300 -33.13 -6.59 4.28
N ASN A 301 -33.21 -5.29 4.52
CA ASN A 301 -34.11 -4.69 5.51
C ASN A 301 -33.95 -5.22 6.95
N ASN A 302 -32.73 -5.60 7.33
CA ASN A 302 -32.40 -6.00 8.69
C ASN A 302 -31.85 -4.78 9.46
N GLU A 303 -32.76 -4.01 10.08
CA GLU A 303 -32.42 -2.77 10.77
C GLU A 303 -31.44 -2.98 11.94
N GLU A 304 -31.67 -3.99 12.78
CA GLU A 304 -30.85 -4.26 13.97
C GLU A 304 -29.39 -4.52 13.58
N LYS A 305 -29.16 -5.46 12.65
CA LYS A 305 -27.81 -5.81 12.21
C LYS A 305 -27.14 -4.71 11.38
N ALA A 306 -27.92 -3.94 10.61
CA ALA A 306 -27.38 -2.78 9.90
C ALA A 306 -26.89 -1.72 10.90
N ASN A 307 -27.69 -1.37 11.91
CA ASN A 307 -27.27 -0.40 12.91
C ASN A 307 -26.02 -0.86 13.67
N LYS A 308 -25.96 -2.13 14.08
CA LYS A 308 -24.76 -2.70 14.72
C LYS A 308 -23.52 -2.61 13.84
N SER A 309 -23.64 -2.99 12.57
CA SER A 309 -22.51 -2.90 11.62
C SER A 309 -22.07 -1.46 11.41
N PHE A 310 -23.01 -0.49 11.44
CA PHE A 310 -22.66 0.92 11.31
C PHE A 310 -21.95 1.48 12.55
N GLU A 311 -22.27 0.98 13.75
CA GLU A 311 -21.54 1.32 14.98
C GLU A 311 -20.08 0.87 14.87
N GLU A 312 -19.84 -0.37 14.40
CA GLU A 312 -18.49 -0.88 14.14
C GLU A 312 -17.73 -0.01 13.10
N ILE A 313 -18.39 0.42 12.02
CA ILE A 313 -17.80 1.35 11.04
C ILE A 313 -17.46 2.70 11.70
N SER A 314 -18.33 3.20 12.58
CA SER A 314 -18.11 4.47 13.28
C SER A 314 -16.95 4.37 14.28
N ASP A 315 -16.77 3.24 14.94
CA ASP A 315 -15.64 3.01 15.83
C ASP A 315 -14.32 2.98 15.04
N MET A 316 -14.31 2.34 13.86
CA MET A 316 -13.14 2.27 12.99
C MET A 316 -12.74 3.63 12.40
N PHE A 317 -13.70 4.38 11.85
CA PHE A 317 -13.44 5.60 11.06
C PHE A 317 -13.75 6.91 11.80
N GLY A 318 -14.31 6.84 13.01
CA GLY A 318 -14.81 8.01 13.73
C GLY A 318 -16.09 8.55 13.08
N GLU A 319 -16.10 9.83 12.74
CA GLU A 319 -17.26 10.46 12.08
C GLU A 319 -17.42 9.97 10.62
N VAL A 320 -18.47 9.19 10.37
CA VAL A 320 -18.82 8.72 9.02
C VAL A 320 -19.88 9.62 8.39
N ARG A 321 -19.54 10.28 7.27
CA ARG A 321 -20.50 11.07 6.48
C ARG A 321 -21.24 10.18 5.48
N VAL A 322 -22.47 10.54 5.14
CA VAL A 322 -23.25 9.84 4.11
C VAL A 322 -23.56 10.82 2.96
N VAL A 323 -23.26 10.40 1.73
CA VAL A 323 -23.56 11.17 0.53
C VAL A 323 -24.77 10.58 -0.17
N PHE A 324 -25.77 11.41 -0.44
CA PHE A 324 -26.99 11.05 -1.16
C PHE A 324 -26.95 11.61 -2.58
N PHE A 325 -27.26 10.79 -3.58
CA PHE A 325 -27.19 11.19 -4.98
C PHE A 325 -28.29 10.51 -5.82
N PRO A 326 -28.74 11.13 -6.92
CA PRO A 326 -29.70 10.51 -7.82
C PRO A 326 -29.11 9.25 -8.47
N ASN A 327 -29.82 8.13 -8.35
CA ASN A 327 -29.46 6.84 -8.97
C ASN A 327 -30.66 5.89 -8.93
N ASP A 328 -30.86 5.16 -10.04
CA ASP A 328 -31.97 4.22 -10.20
C ASP A 328 -31.59 2.76 -9.84
N SER A 329 -30.47 2.57 -9.14
CA SER A 329 -30.08 1.24 -8.67
C SER A 329 -31.06 0.68 -7.63
N HIS A 330 -31.43 -0.59 -7.80
CA HIS A 330 -32.20 -1.37 -6.83
C HIS A 330 -31.39 -1.70 -5.58
N VAL A 331 -30.08 -1.94 -5.74
CA VAL A 331 -29.16 -2.16 -4.62
C VAL A 331 -28.57 -0.82 -4.20
N LYS A 332 -28.76 -0.46 -2.94
CA LYS A 332 -28.32 0.82 -2.37
C LYS A 332 -26.93 0.73 -1.77
N GLY A 333 -26.19 1.83 -1.81
CA GLY A 333 -24.91 1.97 -1.12
C GLY A 333 -23.68 1.47 -1.88
N LEU A 334 -23.82 0.96 -3.11
CA LEU A 334 -22.73 0.35 -3.87
C LEU A 334 -21.57 1.31 -4.16
N LYS A 335 -21.83 2.61 -4.27
CA LYS A 335 -20.76 3.62 -4.47
C LYS A 335 -19.88 3.86 -3.24
N THR A 336 -20.19 3.26 -2.08
CA THR A 336 -19.34 3.34 -0.89
C THR A 336 -17.91 2.86 -1.16
N PHE A 337 -17.76 1.78 -1.93
CA PHE A 337 -16.46 1.14 -2.14
C PHE A 337 -15.63 1.77 -3.23
N THR A 338 -16.23 2.55 -4.15
CA THR A 338 -15.46 3.21 -5.19
C THR A 338 -14.48 4.22 -4.60
N MET A 339 -14.77 4.75 -3.40
CA MET A 339 -14.04 5.82 -2.71
C MET A 339 -13.87 7.13 -3.51
N GLU A 340 -14.21 7.11 -4.80
CA GLU A 340 -14.29 8.24 -5.70
C GLU A 340 -15.24 9.32 -5.17
N PRO A 341 -14.93 10.60 -5.43
CA PRO A 341 -15.84 11.70 -5.12
C PRO A 341 -17.16 11.57 -5.88
N ILE A 342 -18.27 11.52 -5.14
CA ILE A 342 -19.61 11.58 -5.72
C ILE A 342 -19.95 13.03 -6.02
N LYS A 343 -19.73 13.44 -7.27
CA LYS A 343 -20.08 14.79 -7.75
C LYS A 343 -21.58 15.03 -7.59
N ASN A 344 -21.92 16.23 -7.13
CA ASN A 344 -23.31 16.71 -6.91
C ASN A 344 -24.11 15.92 -5.85
N GLY A 345 -23.44 15.15 -4.99
CA GLY A 345 -24.09 14.50 -3.86
C GLY A 345 -24.43 15.49 -2.73
N LYS A 346 -25.53 15.24 -2.04
CA LYS A 346 -25.91 15.95 -0.81
C LYS A 346 -25.33 15.20 0.39
N ILE A 347 -24.57 15.91 1.22
CA ILE A 347 -23.91 15.32 2.37
C ILE A 347 -24.78 15.49 3.61
N ALA A 348 -25.00 14.40 4.35
CA ALA A 348 -25.53 14.45 5.70
C ALA A 348 -24.55 13.78 6.66
N LYS A 349 -24.40 14.39 7.84
CA LYS A 349 -23.69 13.78 8.95
C LYS A 349 -24.70 12.98 9.77
N LEU A 350 -24.58 11.66 9.79
CA LEU A 350 -25.50 10.78 10.53
C LEU A 350 -24.75 10.23 11.75
N PHE A 351 -25.19 10.62 12.95
CA PHE A 351 -24.59 10.17 14.21
C PHE A 351 -25.60 9.45 15.07
N GLY A 352 -25.11 8.52 15.90
CA GLY A 352 -25.89 7.83 16.92
C GLY A 352 -26.90 6.80 16.37
N PRO A 353 -27.64 6.12 17.25
CA PRO A 353 -28.41 4.92 16.91
C PRO A 353 -29.48 5.19 15.83
N GLY A 354 -29.91 4.13 15.15
CA GLY A 354 -30.98 4.19 14.14
C GLY A 354 -30.55 4.80 12.80
N VAL A 355 -29.29 4.63 12.41
CA VAL A 355 -28.75 5.14 11.14
C VAL A 355 -29.52 4.59 9.94
N TYR A 356 -29.93 3.32 10.00
CA TYR A 356 -30.77 2.69 9.00
C TYR A 356 -32.03 3.53 8.67
N GLN A 357 -32.80 3.90 9.70
CA GLN A 357 -34.01 4.69 9.51
C GLN A 357 -33.71 6.13 9.10
N LYS A 358 -32.62 6.72 9.60
CA LYS A 358 -32.20 8.06 9.17
C LYS A 358 -31.91 8.11 7.68
N ILE A 359 -31.18 7.13 7.15
CA ILE A 359 -30.90 7.03 5.71
C ILE A 359 -32.20 6.86 4.92
N LYS A 360 -33.09 5.93 5.32
CA LYS A 360 -34.40 5.73 4.68
C LYS A 360 -35.22 7.02 4.62
N ASN A 361 -35.32 7.71 5.75
CA ASN A 361 -36.10 8.95 5.86
C ASN A 361 -35.51 10.07 4.98
N VAL A 362 -34.18 10.19 4.89
CA VAL A 362 -33.53 11.17 4.01
C VAL A 362 -33.80 10.84 2.55
N ILE A 363 -33.65 9.58 2.14
CA ILE A 363 -33.95 9.14 0.76
C ILE A 363 -35.40 9.45 0.41
N GLN A 364 -36.37 9.00 1.22
CA GLN A 364 -37.80 9.25 0.96
C GLN A 364 -38.14 10.73 0.81
N ARG A 365 -37.56 11.59 1.66
CA ARG A 365 -37.75 13.04 1.57
C ARG A 365 -37.17 13.63 0.28
N LEU A 366 -35.98 13.18 -0.13
CA LEU A 366 -35.33 13.63 -1.35
C LEU A 366 -36.10 13.16 -2.59
N GLU A 367 -36.54 11.91 -2.63
CA GLU A 367 -37.33 11.35 -3.72
C GLU A 367 -38.68 12.05 -3.85
N SER A 368 -39.36 12.32 -2.74
CA SER A 368 -40.63 13.05 -2.74
C SER A 368 -40.48 14.50 -3.21
N LYS A 369 -39.37 15.16 -2.88
CA LYS A 369 -39.12 16.56 -3.24
C LYS A 369 -38.72 16.73 -4.71
N GLU A 370 -37.97 15.78 -5.25
CA GLU A 370 -37.32 15.94 -6.56
C GLU A 370 -37.85 15.03 -7.66
N GLY A 371 -38.72 14.07 -7.32
CA GLY A 371 -39.35 13.19 -8.29
C GLY A 371 -38.38 12.21 -8.98
N VAL A 372 -37.19 12.01 -8.41
CA VAL A 372 -36.16 11.08 -8.90
C VAL A 372 -35.74 10.13 -7.79
N ARG A 373 -35.33 8.92 -8.15
CA ARG A 373 -34.83 7.93 -7.19
C ARG A 373 -33.45 8.32 -6.66
N TYR A 374 -33.25 8.05 -5.38
CA TYR A 374 -32.03 8.37 -4.67
C TYR A 374 -31.30 7.13 -4.17
N ASP A 375 -29.99 7.23 -4.10
CA ASP A 375 -29.09 6.27 -3.49
C ASP A 375 -28.16 7.00 -2.52
N PHE A 376 -27.40 6.23 -1.74
CA PHE A 376 -26.43 6.75 -0.80
C PHE A 376 -25.06 6.08 -0.98
N ALA A 377 -24.05 6.64 -0.34
CA ALA A 377 -22.76 6.03 -0.13
C ALA A 377 -22.20 6.49 1.23
N LEU A 378 -21.52 5.60 1.93
CA LEU A 378 -20.69 6.02 3.06
C LEU A 378 -19.45 6.71 2.50
N ASP A 379 -19.20 7.94 2.94
CA ASP A 379 -18.03 8.71 2.54
C ASP A 379 -16.84 8.35 3.42
N LEU A 380 -16.32 7.15 3.19
CA LEU A 380 -15.18 6.65 3.95
C LEU A 380 -13.88 7.32 3.46
N PRO A 381 -12.94 7.65 4.37
CA PRO A 381 -11.63 8.17 3.98
C PRO A 381 -10.83 7.10 3.23
N PHE A 382 -9.79 7.52 2.48
CA PHE A 382 -8.90 6.57 1.80
C PHE A 382 -7.89 5.96 2.79
N TYR A 383 -8.38 5.04 3.64
CA TYR A 383 -7.62 4.43 4.73
C TYR A 383 -6.45 3.56 4.27
N GLU A 384 -6.51 3.00 3.05
CA GLU A 384 -5.40 2.25 2.46
C GLU A 384 -4.14 3.11 2.29
N GLY A 385 -4.29 4.43 2.13
CA GLY A 385 -3.17 5.36 2.12
C GLY A 385 -2.32 5.25 3.40
N ILE A 386 -2.94 5.07 4.57
CA ILE A 386 -2.23 4.87 5.84
C ILE A 386 -1.57 3.50 5.88
N ARG A 387 -2.28 2.44 5.47
CA ARG A 387 -1.72 1.07 5.43
C ARG A 387 -0.45 0.99 4.58
N MET A 388 -0.46 1.68 3.43
CA MET A 388 0.68 1.74 2.52
C MET A 388 1.94 2.41 3.11
N LEU A 389 1.83 3.21 4.18
CA LEU A 389 3.01 3.77 4.88
C LEU A 389 3.92 2.65 5.40
N PHE A 390 3.32 1.55 5.84
CA PHE A 390 4.03 0.39 6.37
C PHE A 390 4.51 -0.53 5.25
N GLY A 391 3.98 -0.40 4.04
CA GLY A 391 4.44 -1.12 2.85
C GLY A 391 3.98 -2.58 2.79
N TRP A 392 4.02 -3.19 1.60
CA TRP A 392 3.50 -4.54 1.38
C TRP A 392 4.29 -5.62 2.13
N ARG A 393 5.59 -5.42 2.39
CA ARG A 393 6.41 -6.35 3.17
C ARG A 393 5.88 -6.47 4.59
N THR A 394 5.46 -5.35 5.17
CA THR A 394 4.85 -5.34 6.49
C THR A 394 3.55 -6.12 6.44
N CYS A 395 2.64 -5.85 5.48
CA CYS A 395 1.44 -6.68 5.26
C CYS A 395 1.72 -8.18 5.10
N GLN A 396 2.79 -8.55 4.39
CA GLN A 396 3.21 -9.95 4.23
C GLN A 396 3.56 -10.59 5.58
N LEU A 397 4.33 -9.90 6.42
CA LEU A 397 4.73 -10.40 7.74
C LEU A 397 3.52 -10.64 8.66
N TYR A 398 2.49 -9.79 8.61
CA TYR A 398 1.27 -10.05 9.38
C TYR A 398 0.50 -11.25 8.89
N PHE A 399 0.44 -11.43 7.57
CA PHE A 399 -0.29 -12.54 6.98
C PHE A 399 0.36 -13.88 7.36
N THR A 400 1.70 -13.98 7.35
CA THR A 400 2.39 -15.20 7.80
C THR A 400 2.18 -15.47 9.29
N GLY A 401 2.12 -14.43 10.12
CA GLY A 401 1.76 -14.56 11.54
C GLY A 401 0.34 -15.10 11.76
N GLU A 402 -0.64 -14.65 10.98
CA GLU A 402 -2.04 -15.11 11.06
C GLU A 402 -2.22 -16.58 10.66
N ASP A 403 -1.54 -17.05 9.62
CA ASP A 403 -1.62 -18.44 9.13
C ASP A 403 -0.85 -19.44 10.00
N SER A 404 0.11 -18.99 10.82
CA SER A 404 0.90 -19.85 11.71
C SER A 404 0.13 -20.39 12.93
N ASN A 405 -1.12 -19.96 13.10
CA ASN A 405 -2.01 -20.33 14.21
C ASN A 405 -3.21 -21.21 13.79
N GLU A 406 -3.19 -21.81 12.59
CA GLU A 406 -4.14 -22.88 12.20
C GLU A 406 -3.59 -24.29 12.41
#